data_AF-A0A1G9X419-F1
#
_entry.id   AF-A0A1G9X419-F1
#
_cell.length_a   1.000
_cell.length_b   1.000
_cell.length_c   1.000
_cell.angle_alpha   90.00
_cell.angle_beta   90.00
_cell.angle_gamma   90.00
#
_symmetry.space_group_name_H-M   'P 1'
#
loop_
_entity.id
_entity.type
_entity.pdbx_description
1 polymer ?
#
loop_
_entity_poly.entity_id
_entity_poly.type
_entity_poly.pdbx_seq_one_letter_code
_entity_poly.pdbx_strand_id
1 'polypeptide(L)'
;MIEKGNLTQDEMDALLGNNKQSAVNEPFQFSELESDDVGQDLNEKMNLDLLLDIPLEIVVELGRTKKKISEVLELTSGSIVELDKMAGEPVDVYVNGKLIAKGEVVVIEEHFGVRIKEICQSPL
;
A
#
# COMPACT_ATOMS: atom_id res chain seq x y z
N MET A 1 -44.63 -31.73 -61.31
CA MET A 1 -45.10 -30.70 -62.27
C MET A 1 -44.70 -29.35 -61.67
N ILE A 2 -43.48 -28.87 -62.00
CA ILE A 2 -43.17 -27.76 -62.92
C ILE A 2 -43.63 -26.41 -62.31
N GLU A 3 -42.87 -25.33 -62.19
CA GLU A 3 -41.45 -24.99 -62.35
C GLU A 3 -41.28 -23.54 -61.85
N LYS A 4 -40.03 -23.17 -61.62
CA LYS A 4 -39.46 -21.93 -61.08
C LYS A 4 -39.92 -20.65 -61.78
N GLY A 5 -39.82 -19.53 -61.05
CA GLY A 5 -39.41 -18.24 -61.59
C GLY A 5 -38.13 -17.80 -60.88
N ASN A 6 -36.96 -18.22 -61.40
CA ASN A 6 -35.67 -17.73 -60.93
C ASN A 6 -35.31 -16.49 -61.75
N LEU A 7 -34.90 -15.40 -61.06
CA LEU A 7 -34.24 -14.26 -61.69
C LEU A 7 -32.97 -14.73 -62.40
N THR A 8 -32.70 -14.18 -63.57
CA THR A 8 -31.54 -14.57 -64.38
C THR A 8 -30.27 -13.90 -63.86
N GLN A 9 -29.12 -14.48 -64.19
CA GLN A 9 -27.81 -13.98 -63.77
C GLN A 9 -27.57 -12.55 -64.28
N ASP A 10 -28.08 -12.22 -65.47
CA ASP A 10 -27.96 -10.88 -66.08
C ASP A 10 -28.73 -9.80 -65.30
N GLU A 11 -29.84 -10.16 -64.66
CA GLU A 11 -30.62 -9.26 -63.77
C GLU A 11 -29.91 -9.05 -62.42
N MET A 12 -29.18 -10.06 -61.93
CA MET A 12 -28.34 -9.93 -60.73
C MET A 12 -27.09 -9.08 -61.00
N ASP A 13 -26.52 -9.18 -62.20
CA ASP A 13 -25.35 -8.39 -62.62
C ASP A 13 -25.71 -6.90 -62.87
N ALA A 14 -26.97 -6.60 -63.23
CA ALA A 14 -27.46 -5.22 -63.38
C ALA A 14 -27.73 -4.50 -62.03
N LEU A 15 -28.01 -5.26 -60.95
CA LEU A 15 -28.18 -4.71 -59.59
C LEU A 15 -26.85 -4.46 -58.88
N LEU A 16 -25.77 -5.08 -59.34
CA LEU A 16 -24.40 -4.87 -58.87
C LEU A 16 -23.66 -3.90 -59.81
N GLY A 17 -24.21 -2.70 -59.94
CA GLY A 17 -23.60 -1.61 -60.69
C GLY A 17 -22.18 -1.30 -60.20
N ASN A 18 -21.21 -1.54 -61.08
CA ASN A 18 -19.90 -0.91 -61.21
C ASN A 18 -19.18 -0.48 -59.91
N ASN A 19 -18.44 -1.40 -59.29
CA ASN A 19 -17.24 -1.02 -58.53
C ASN A 19 -15.98 -1.36 -59.34
N LYS A 20 -15.61 -0.43 -60.23
CA LYS A 20 -14.25 -0.32 -60.76
C LYS A 20 -13.72 1.05 -60.39
N GLN A 21 -13.11 1.15 -59.21
CA GLN A 21 -11.95 2.01 -59.03
C GLN A 21 -11.09 1.47 -57.89
N SER A 22 -9.98 0.89 -58.32
CA SER A 22 -8.81 0.53 -57.55
C SER A 22 -8.18 1.73 -56.85
N ALA A 23 -7.33 1.43 -55.86
CA ALA A 23 -6.43 2.29 -55.09
C ALA A 23 -7.14 3.09 -53.98
N VAL A 24 -6.83 2.89 -52.70
CA VAL A 24 -5.50 3.04 -52.09
C VAL A 24 -5.29 1.99 -51.00
N ASN A 25 -4.20 1.23 -51.11
CA ASN A 25 -3.72 0.30 -50.08
C ASN A 25 -2.61 1.01 -49.31
N GLU A 26 -2.99 1.90 -48.39
CA GLU A 26 -2.09 2.41 -47.36
C GLU A 26 -2.34 1.55 -46.12
N PRO A 27 -1.32 0.84 -45.58
CA PRO A 27 -1.49 0.20 -44.29
C PRO A 27 -1.74 1.32 -43.28
N PHE A 28 -2.93 1.34 -42.69
CA PHE A 28 -3.20 2.17 -41.52
C PHE A 28 -2.16 1.80 -40.46
N GLN A 29 -1.17 2.67 -40.26
CA GLN A 29 -0.30 2.56 -39.10
C GLN A 29 -1.14 2.90 -37.88
N PHE A 30 -1.44 1.86 -37.11
CA PHE A 30 -1.94 2.04 -35.76
C PHE A 30 -0.85 2.82 -35.03
N SER A 31 -1.10 4.10 -34.72
CA SER A 31 -0.31 4.79 -33.72
C SER A 31 -0.56 4.02 -32.42
N GLU A 32 0.37 3.14 -32.06
CA GLU A 32 0.49 2.57 -30.73
C GLU A 32 0.29 3.76 -29.78
N LEU A 33 -0.80 3.75 -29.02
CA LEU A 33 -1.00 4.76 -28.00
C LEU A 33 0.19 4.60 -27.08
N GLU A 34 1.13 5.55 -27.13
CA GLU A 34 2.08 5.74 -26.05
C GLU A 34 1.20 5.85 -24.81
N SER A 35 1.25 4.81 -23.97
CA SER A 35 0.69 4.86 -22.65
C SER A 35 1.44 5.98 -21.96
N ASP A 36 0.87 7.19 -22.02
CA ASP A 36 1.30 8.33 -21.23
C ASP A 36 1.42 7.81 -19.80
N ASP A 37 2.67 7.78 -19.33
CA ASP A 37 3.10 7.44 -17.98
C ASP A 37 2.63 8.52 -16.98
N VAL A 38 1.34 8.86 -17.05
CA VAL A 38 0.66 9.87 -16.23
C VAL A 38 -0.38 9.18 -15.32
N GLY A 39 -0.58 7.87 -15.49
CA GLY A 39 -1.49 7.05 -14.68
C GLY A 39 -0.86 6.25 -13.55
N GLN A 40 0.47 6.08 -13.51
CA GLN A 40 1.12 5.28 -12.45
C GLN A 40 1.25 6.07 -11.13
N ASP A 41 1.61 7.36 -11.22
CA ASP A 41 1.92 8.20 -10.05
C ASP A 41 0.68 8.54 -9.18
N LEU A 42 -0.51 8.65 -9.80
CA LEU A 42 -1.77 8.93 -9.09
C LEU A 42 -2.30 7.71 -8.34
N ASN A 43 -2.07 6.50 -8.87
CA ASN A 43 -2.58 5.26 -8.28
C ASN A 43 -1.72 4.82 -7.08
N GLU A 44 -0.41 5.08 -7.11
CA GLU A 44 0.49 4.83 -5.97
C GLU A 44 0.21 5.78 -4.80
N LYS A 45 -0.01 7.08 -5.07
CA LYS A 45 -0.37 8.05 -4.02
C LYS A 45 -1.73 7.77 -3.39
N MET A 46 -2.76 7.48 -4.20
CA MET A 46 -4.08 7.12 -3.65
C MET A 46 -4.05 5.87 -2.78
N ASN A 47 -3.16 4.90 -3.08
CA ASN A 47 -3.00 3.70 -2.26
C ASN A 47 -2.31 4.02 -0.92
N LEU A 48 -1.27 4.85 -0.94
CA LEU A 48 -0.61 5.29 0.30
C LEU A 48 -1.56 6.11 1.18
N ASP A 49 -2.36 7.01 0.60
CA ASP A 49 -3.33 7.82 1.35
C ASP A 49 -4.32 6.96 2.15
N LEU A 50 -4.74 5.81 1.60
CA LEU A 50 -5.58 4.85 2.32
C LEU A 50 -4.85 4.14 3.47
N LEU A 51 -3.54 3.99 3.40
CA LEU A 51 -2.72 3.36 4.44
C LEU A 51 -2.39 4.33 5.59
N LEU A 52 -2.38 5.64 5.34
CA LEU A 52 -2.04 6.65 6.36
C LEU A 52 -3.04 6.70 7.53
N ASP A 53 -4.29 6.29 7.30
CA ASP A 53 -5.35 6.27 8.32
C ASP A 53 -5.38 4.97 9.15
N ILE A 54 -4.49 4.01 8.89
CA ILE A 54 -4.47 2.76 9.62
C ILE A 54 -3.96 3.00 11.05
N PRO A 55 -4.75 2.70 12.09
CA PRO A 55 -4.31 2.87 13.48
C PRO A 55 -3.22 1.85 13.81
N LEU A 56 -2.14 2.31 14.44
CA LEU A 56 -1.01 1.47 14.87
C LEU A 56 -0.87 1.51 16.40
N GLU A 57 -0.47 0.38 16.98
CA GLU A 57 -0.17 0.31 18.40
C GLU A 57 1.24 0.88 18.67
N ILE A 58 1.30 1.84 19.58
CA ILE A 58 2.55 2.42 20.08
C ILE A 58 2.79 1.88 21.49
N VAL A 59 3.95 1.27 21.71
CA VAL A 59 4.39 0.77 23.01
C VAL A 59 5.61 1.56 23.46
N VAL A 60 5.53 2.14 24.65
CA VAL A 60 6.65 2.82 25.30
C VAL A 60 7.17 1.94 26.41
N GLU A 61 8.46 1.62 26.38
CA GLU A 61 9.09 0.76 27.38
C GLU A 61 10.12 1.51 28.21
N LEU A 62 9.96 1.44 29.53
CA LEU A 62 10.96 1.93 30.47
C LEU A 62 12.25 1.09 30.43
N GLY A 63 12.12 -0.22 30.23
CA GLY A 63 13.24 -1.16 30.16
C GLY A 63 12.76 -2.60 30.18
N ARG A 64 13.68 -3.54 29.93
CA ARG A 64 13.40 -4.98 29.90
C ARG A 64 14.29 -5.71 30.90
N THR A 65 13.90 -6.92 31.28
CA THR A 65 14.77 -7.82 32.03
C THR A 65 14.41 -9.26 31.73
N LYS A 66 15.35 -10.18 31.97
CA LYS A 66 15.11 -11.63 31.87
C LYS A 66 15.28 -12.24 33.24
N LYS A 67 14.27 -13.00 33.68
CA LYS A 67 14.26 -13.74 34.95
C LYS A 67 13.90 -15.20 34.68
N LYS A 68 14.37 -16.10 35.54
CA LYS A 68 13.94 -17.50 35.53
C LYS A 68 12.48 -17.57 35.95
N ILE A 69 11.77 -18.60 35.50
CA ILE A 69 10.37 -18.81 35.89
C ILE A 69 10.19 -18.87 37.42
N SER A 70 11.14 -19.48 38.14
CA SER A 70 11.12 -19.54 39.61
C SER A 70 11.12 -18.15 40.25
N GLU A 71 11.97 -17.24 39.75
CA GLU A 71 12.07 -15.87 40.27
C GLU A 71 10.79 -15.07 40.00
N VAL A 72 10.13 -15.31 38.86
CA VAL A 72 8.85 -14.65 38.53
C VAL A 72 7.71 -15.13 39.43
N LEU A 73 7.68 -16.42 39.78
CA LEU A 73 6.67 -16.99 40.68
C LEU A 73 6.82 -16.52 42.13
N GLU A 74 8.01 -16.06 42.53
CA GLU A 74 8.31 -15.51 43.84
C GLU A 74 7.95 -14.01 43.97
N LEU A 75 7.56 -13.35 42.88
CA LEU A 75 7.17 -11.94 42.91
C LEU A 75 5.90 -11.75 43.74
N THR A 76 5.97 -10.81 44.67
CA THR A 76 4.87 -10.43 45.55
C THR A 76 4.70 -8.91 45.59
N SER A 77 3.63 -8.43 46.23
CA SER A 77 3.44 -6.99 46.39
C SER A 77 4.63 -6.39 47.14
N GLY A 78 5.25 -5.36 46.55
CA GLY A 78 6.45 -4.72 47.08
C GLY A 78 7.78 -5.29 46.54
N SER A 79 7.77 -6.35 45.74
CA SER A 79 8.98 -6.81 45.04
C SER A 79 9.49 -5.73 44.06
N ILE A 80 10.81 -5.57 44.01
CA ILE A 80 11.48 -4.64 43.09
C ILE A 80 12.11 -5.46 41.97
N VAL A 81 11.80 -5.11 40.72
CA VAL A 81 12.36 -5.76 39.52
C VAL A 81 13.32 -4.81 38.84
N GLU A 82 14.59 -5.15 38.84
CA GLU A 82 15.64 -4.39 38.15
C GLU A 82 15.59 -4.61 36.63
N LEU A 83 15.68 -3.51 35.88
CA LEU A 83 15.65 -3.46 34.42
C LEU A 83 17.05 -3.23 33.85
N ASP A 84 17.21 -3.45 32.55
CA ASP A 84 18.48 -3.31 31.81
C ASP A 84 18.88 -1.86 31.50
N LYS A 85 17.97 -0.90 31.63
CA LYS A 85 18.23 0.53 31.38
C LYS A 85 18.72 1.27 32.61
N MET A 86 19.69 2.17 32.39
CA MET A 86 20.19 3.07 33.44
C MET A 86 19.23 4.23 33.68
N ALA A 87 19.21 4.75 34.92
CA ALA A 87 18.41 5.91 35.26
C ALA A 87 18.85 7.14 34.43
N GLY A 88 17.87 7.83 33.84
CA GLY A 88 18.11 9.00 32.98
C GLY A 88 18.35 8.66 31.50
N GLU A 89 18.46 7.38 31.14
CA GLU A 89 18.42 6.99 29.73
C GLU A 89 17.02 7.20 29.14
N PRO A 90 16.93 7.53 27.84
CA PRO A 90 15.64 7.67 27.18
C PRO A 90 14.91 6.33 27.10
N VAL A 91 13.58 6.37 27.17
CA VAL A 91 12.70 5.22 26.98
C VAL A 91 12.64 4.82 25.51
N ASP A 92 12.42 3.52 25.26
CA ASP A 92 12.28 3.02 23.90
C ASP A 92 10.82 3.14 23.45
N VAL A 93 10.62 3.52 22.18
CA VAL A 93 9.30 3.65 21.57
C VAL A 93 9.21 2.70 20.39
N TYR A 94 8.27 1.77 20.51
CA TYR A 94 7.99 0.74 19.52
C TYR A 94 6.67 1.02 18.81
N VAL A 95 6.63 0.69 17.52
CA VAL A 95 5.40 0.63 16.74
C VAL A 95 5.30 -0.77 16.15
N ASN A 96 4.21 -1.50 16.45
CA ASN A 96 4.05 -2.91 16.05
C ASN A 96 5.30 -3.78 16.35
N GLY A 97 5.92 -3.57 17.53
CA GLY A 97 7.10 -4.32 17.97
C GLY A 97 8.44 -3.92 17.33
N LYS A 98 8.47 -2.92 16.43
CA LYS A 98 9.73 -2.39 15.86
C LYS A 98 10.15 -1.14 16.63
N LEU A 99 11.43 -1.04 16.98
CA LEU A 99 11.99 0.16 17.61
C LEU A 99 12.04 1.29 16.58
N ILE A 100 11.24 2.32 16.78
CA ILE A 100 11.15 3.47 15.86
C ILE A 100 11.89 4.68 16.43
N ALA A 101 11.85 4.85 17.76
CA ALA A 101 12.38 6.05 18.40
C ALA A 101 12.83 5.83 19.84
N LYS A 102 13.55 6.82 20.36
CA LYS A 102 13.85 6.98 21.79
C LYS A 102 13.32 8.32 22.26
N GLY A 103 12.85 8.37 23.50
CA GLY A 103 12.25 9.60 24.04
C GLY A 103 12.41 9.76 25.53
N GLU A 104 11.99 10.92 26.02
CA GLU A 104 12.00 11.25 27.44
C GLU A 104 10.55 11.27 27.95
N VAL A 105 10.32 10.64 29.11
CA VAL A 105 9.00 10.63 29.74
C VAL A 105 8.70 12.03 30.25
N VAL A 106 7.54 12.54 29.88
CA VAL A 106 7.01 13.82 30.34
C VAL A 106 5.65 13.60 30.97
N VAL A 107 5.25 14.50 31.87
CA VAL A 107 3.88 14.53 32.41
C VAL A 107 3.18 15.74 31.83
N ILE A 108 2.01 15.51 31.25
CA ILE A 108 1.15 16.55 30.69
C ILE A 108 -0.18 16.44 31.42
N GLU A 109 -0.48 17.46 32.24
CA GLU A 109 -1.59 17.43 33.19
C GLU A 109 -1.47 16.23 34.14
N GLU A 110 -2.35 15.25 34.02
CA GLU A 110 -2.35 14.01 34.81
C GLU A 110 -1.99 12.77 33.97
N HIS A 111 -1.53 12.98 32.73
CA HIS A 111 -1.18 11.90 31.80
C HIS A 111 0.33 11.80 31.58
N PHE A 112 0.82 10.58 31.42
CA PHE A 112 2.17 10.35 30.92
C PHE A 112 2.22 10.56 29.41
N GLY A 113 3.28 11.22 28.94
CA GLY A 113 3.62 11.35 27.55
C GLY A 113 5.08 11.03 27.30
N VAL A 114 5.48 10.96 26.04
CA VAL A 114 6.88 10.80 25.64
C VAL A 114 7.24 11.88 24.65
N ARG A 115 8.29 12.65 24.96
CA ARG A 115 8.91 13.57 24.01
C ARG A 115 9.96 12.80 23.22
N ILE A 116 9.77 12.68 21.92
CA ILE A 116 10.73 12.04 21.03
C ILE A 116 12.05 12.83 21.04
N LYS A 117 13.15 12.14 21.29
CA LYS A 117 14.51 12.69 21.32
C LYS A 117 15.30 12.27 20.08
N GLU A 118 15.12 11.03 19.65
CA GLU A 118 15.83 10.44 18.52
C GLU A 118 14.88 9.51 17.75
N ILE A 119 14.95 9.55 16.42
CA ILE A 119 14.29 8.59 15.53
C ILE A 119 15.35 7.60 15.06
N CYS A 120 15.19 6.33 15.41
CA CYS A 120 16.13 5.26 15.04
C CYS A 120 15.81 4.68 13.66
N GLN A 121 14.51 4.55 13.34
CA GLN A 121 14.05 4.02 12.06
C GLN A 121 12.81 4.79 11.62
N SER A 122 12.84 5.33 10.40
CA SER A 122 11.62 5.86 9.78
C SER A 122 10.68 4.70 9.44
N PRO A 123 9.38 4.78 9.80
CA PRO A 123 8.40 3.79 9.36
C PRO A 123 8.07 3.92 7.86
N LEU A 124 8.56 4.98 7.20
CA LEU A 124 8.46 5.29 5.77
C LEU A 124 9.81 5.18 5.08
#